data_AF-A0A7V2RTB2-F1
#
_entry.id   AF-A0A7V2RTB2-F1
#
_cell.length_a   1.000
_cell.length_b   1.000
_cell.length_c   1.000
_cell.angle_alpha   90.00
_cell.angle_beta   90.00
_cell.angle_gamma   90.00
#
_symmetry.space_group_name_H-M   'P 1'
#
loop_
_entity.id
_entity.type
_entity.pdbx_description
1 polymer ?
#
loop_
_entity_poly.entity_id
_entity_poly.type
_entity_poly.pdbx_seq_one_letter_code
_entity_poly.pdbx_strand_id
1 'polypeptide(L)'
;TDYDAWRYFAGIEDGAPVWSRDPDAARPLDGLWSLAQGSAMYHPGTGRYLFLSGFAGLAKGRDLGLGSDDPYPAGALFEAPEPWGPWRQVGLFPAGFIASLVPKDSGRDFVWFAAAGGGEVNYNLNLGRLRFTLTGGGGGSSGGAAAGSAAGPAPGTGFAPPLELVWTRKREQIVGDVDFETLAPTRQRTESRFGLAYTDLGAPFEYRGRLWLLFGDSDPEAPGWDPRHDDAIGWTDARRVEDFRLNLLTDPTSGRGYLNPRISCPETGVPDCVDLGTLNVPVAALGDDDTGVIFAWFAVDSASASLLARSDDDGRSFAKICDFGRSRFIDIAVESLAGPPPGLSEAGPWVLVFGSGDHDHDDVYMAAMPIAALRRGDCGAVRFLAGIGGDPAGEMRLTWSPREEASVPVFTIDHGPGLSAERRAMHAWGFGEPLVHYNRTLELWVATYNWRQKTIRMRVATAPWGPWSAPLTLFDPKRDYGEGPAWGRYVNDGTIAHQGPGEGELYGPYVLERYTEVDGEGRLLLRWLLSPWQPYTVLLMESLLRIEP
;
A
#
# COMPACT_ATOMS: atom_id res chain seq x y z
N THR A 1 -26.45 -9.90 32.31
CA THR A 1 -25.58 -8.77 32.71
C THR A 1 -25.66 -8.68 34.21
N ASP A 2 -24.53 -8.85 34.90
CA ASP A 2 -24.45 -8.79 36.37
C ASP A 2 -24.39 -7.33 36.81
N TYR A 3 -25.50 -6.80 37.35
CA TYR A 3 -25.56 -5.41 37.81
C TYR A 3 -24.74 -5.19 39.09
N ASP A 4 -24.43 -6.24 39.85
CA ASP A 4 -23.64 -6.16 41.09
C ASP A 4 -22.12 -6.09 40.80
N ALA A 5 -21.72 -6.28 39.55
CA ALA A 5 -20.33 -6.12 39.10
C ALA A 5 -19.90 -4.65 39.00
N TRP A 6 -20.84 -3.71 38.87
CA TRP A 6 -20.53 -2.29 38.71
C TRP A 6 -19.86 -1.70 39.96
N ARG A 7 -18.94 -0.78 39.73
CA ARG A 7 -18.32 0.04 40.77
C ARG A 7 -18.38 1.50 40.37
N TYR A 8 -18.65 2.36 41.34
CA TYR A 8 -18.79 3.80 41.17
C TYR A 8 -17.56 4.49 41.72
N PHE A 9 -17.01 5.43 40.96
CA PHE A 9 -15.88 6.23 41.40
C PHE A 9 -16.30 7.04 42.64
N ALA A 10 -15.64 6.81 43.77
CA ALA A 10 -15.97 7.38 45.08
C ALA A 10 -14.98 8.44 45.56
N GLY A 11 -13.99 8.79 44.73
CA GLY A 11 -12.97 9.80 45.01
C GLY A 11 -11.55 9.30 44.76
N ILE A 12 -10.58 10.10 45.18
CA ILE A 12 -9.16 9.77 45.13
C ILE A 12 -8.63 9.78 46.58
N GLU A 13 -7.98 8.69 46.98
CA GLU A 13 -7.26 8.57 48.25
C GLU A 13 -5.82 8.19 47.94
N ASP A 14 -4.85 8.91 48.53
CA ASP A 14 -3.41 8.69 48.31
C ASP A 14 -2.98 8.63 46.83
N GLY A 15 -3.66 9.40 45.97
CA GLY A 15 -3.38 9.46 44.53
C GLY A 15 -3.98 8.32 43.70
N ALA A 16 -4.75 7.41 44.30
CA ALA A 16 -5.40 6.30 43.62
C ALA A 16 -6.94 6.44 43.63
N PRO A 17 -7.65 5.95 42.60
CA PRO A 17 -9.11 5.99 42.57
C PRO A 17 -9.71 4.99 43.55
N VAL A 18 -10.69 5.44 44.32
CA VAL A 18 -11.50 4.60 45.21
C VAL A 18 -12.79 4.24 44.50
N TRP A 19 -13.20 2.98 44.61
CA TRP A 19 -14.36 2.41 43.92
C TRP A 19 -15.36 1.83 44.91
N SER A 20 -16.61 2.30 44.88
CA SER A 20 -17.69 1.83 45.74
C SER A 20 -18.66 0.92 44.99
N ARG A 21 -19.31 -0.01 45.71
CA ARG A 21 -20.49 -0.73 45.18
C ARG A 21 -21.78 0.07 45.35
N ASP A 22 -21.76 1.05 46.24
CA ASP A 22 -22.88 1.92 46.53
C ASP A 22 -22.92 3.08 45.51
N PRO A 23 -23.97 3.19 44.67
CA PRO A 23 -24.12 4.30 43.75
C PRO A 23 -24.20 5.66 44.45
N ASP A 24 -24.70 5.73 45.69
CA ASP A 24 -24.82 6.98 46.44
C ASP A 24 -23.45 7.51 46.91
N ALA A 25 -22.41 6.67 46.86
CA ALA A 25 -21.03 7.06 47.13
C ALA A 25 -20.33 7.70 45.91
N ALA A 26 -20.97 7.73 44.74
CA ALA A 26 -20.39 8.27 43.52
C ALA A 26 -20.01 9.76 43.69
N ARG A 27 -18.79 10.11 43.27
CA ARG A 27 -18.27 11.49 43.28
C ARG A 27 -18.06 12.00 41.85
N PRO A 28 -18.23 13.31 41.62
CA PRO A 28 -17.89 13.91 40.32
C PRO A 28 -16.37 13.82 40.09
N LEU A 29 -15.97 13.68 38.82
CA LEU A 29 -14.58 13.77 38.41
C LEU A 29 -14.14 15.23 38.43
N ASP A 30 -13.02 15.52 39.09
CA ASP A 30 -12.56 16.89 39.26
C ASP A 30 -12.20 17.54 37.90
N GLY A 31 -12.65 18.78 37.72
CA GLY A 31 -12.45 19.55 36.48
C GLY A 31 -13.27 19.08 35.27
N LEU A 32 -14.21 18.14 35.44
CA LEU A 32 -15.09 17.64 34.38
C LEU A 32 -16.56 17.96 34.63
N TRP A 33 -17.27 18.43 33.61
CA TRP A 33 -18.70 18.72 33.71
C TRP A 33 -19.39 18.64 32.34
N SER A 34 -20.68 18.33 32.37
CA SER A 34 -21.61 18.38 31.25
C SER A 34 -23.01 18.61 31.78
N LEU A 35 -23.84 19.37 31.05
CA LEU A 35 -25.26 19.55 31.38
C LEU A 35 -26.16 18.51 30.68
N ALA A 36 -25.63 17.78 29.69
CA ALA A 36 -26.41 16.88 28.87
C ALA A 36 -25.62 15.58 28.61
N GLN A 37 -25.22 15.34 27.37
CA GLN A 37 -24.46 14.16 26.99
C GLN A 37 -22.96 14.40 27.05
N GLY A 38 -22.24 13.32 27.29
CA GLY A 38 -20.79 13.28 27.30
C GLY A 38 -20.30 12.00 26.65
N SER A 39 -19.16 12.08 25.98
CA SER A 39 -18.50 10.93 25.36
C SER A 39 -17.03 10.96 25.68
N ALA A 40 -16.50 9.83 26.14
CA ALA A 40 -15.13 9.70 26.58
C ALA A 40 -14.38 8.66 25.74
N MET A 41 -13.10 8.91 25.48
CA MET A 41 -12.20 7.93 24.87
C MET A 41 -10.77 8.14 25.33
N TYR A 42 -9.94 7.11 25.23
CA TYR A 42 -8.49 7.30 25.22
C TYR A 42 -8.04 7.60 23.78
N HIS A 43 -7.26 8.66 23.59
CA HIS A 43 -6.78 9.06 22.28
C HIS A 43 -5.26 8.78 22.17
N PRO A 44 -4.85 7.72 21.43
CA PRO A 44 -3.47 7.26 21.43
C PRO A 44 -2.50 8.30 20.86
N GLY A 45 -2.94 9.13 19.91
CA GLY A 45 -2.11 10.17 19.31
C GLY A 45 -1.74 11.32 20.25
N THR A 46 -2.57 11.59 21.25
CA THR A 46 -2.32 12.62 22.28
C THR A 46 -1.75 12.01 23.56
N GLY A 47 -1.93 10.70 23.78
CA GLY A 47 -1.59 10.04 25.03
C GLY A 47 -2.48 10.49 26.20
N ARG A 48 -3.72 10.93 25.90
CA ARG A 48 -4.65 11.50 26.88
C ARG A 48 -6.03 10.85 26.77
N TYR A 49 -6.75 10.85 27.88
CA TYR A 49 -8.20 10.66 27.86
C TYR A 49 -8.85 11.96 27.40
N LEU A 50 -9.78 11.85 26.47
CA LEU A 50 -10.60 12.95 25.97
C LEU A 50 -12.03 12.77 26.46
N PHE A 51 -12.68 13.88 26.80
CA PHE A 51 -14.12 13.90 27.05
C PHE A 51 -14.76 15.06 26.31
N LEU A 52 -15.75 14.75 25.47
CA LEU A 52 -16.52 15.72 24.72
C LEU A 52 -17.86 15.97 25.40
N SER A 53 -18.10 17.20 25.80
CA SER A 53 -19.36 17.64 26.41
C SER A 53 -20.23 18.34 25.36
N GLY A 54 -21.48 17.90 25.23
CA GLY A 54 -22.44 18.48 24.27
C GLY A 54 -22.89 19.90 24.63
N PHE A 55 -23.06 20.18 25.93
CA PHE A 55 -23.35 21.54 26.40
C PHE A 55 -22.58 21.85 27.68
N ALA A 56 -21.69 22.83 27.57
CA ALA A 56 -20.85 23.33 28.65
C ALA A 56 -21.21 24.77 29.08
N GLY A 57 -22.10 25.45 28.33
CA GLY A 57 -22.58 26.79 28.64
C GLY A 57 -22.87 27.63 27.39
N LEU A 58 -23.07 28.93 27.59
CA LEU A 58 -23.12 29.91 26.51
C LEU A 58 -21.75 30.57 26.33
N ALA A 59 -21.30 30.72 25.09
CA ALA A 59 -20.10 31.46 24.73
C ALA A 59 -20.42 32.47 23.61
N LYS A 60 -19.63 33.53 23.46
CA LYS A 60 -19.82 34.45 22.33
C LYS A 60 -19.49 33.72 21.04
N GLY A 61 -20.24 33.97 19.98
CA GLY A 61 -20.01 33.35 18.67
C GLY A 61 -18.55 33.41 18.23
N ARG A 62 -17.90 34.56 18.40
CA ARG A 62 -16.47 34.74 18.05
C ARG A 62 -15.51 33.83 18.80
N ASP A 63 -15.82 33.48 20.04
CA ASP A 63 -15.01 32.55 20.85
C ASP A 63 -15.17 31.10 20.33
N LEU A 64 -16.20 30.85 19.53
CA LEU A 64 -16.50 29.59 18.85
C LEU A 64 -16.15 29.62 17.35
N GLY A 65 -15.53 30.71 16.86
CA GLY A 65 -15.22 30.89 15.44
C GLY A 65 -16.40 31.30 14.55
N LEU A 66 -17.54 31.69 15.15
CA LEU A 66 -18.69 32.28 14.46
C LEU A 66 -18.52 33.81 14.44
N GLY A 67 -18.67 34.47 13.30
CA GLY A 67 -18.44 35.92 13.16
C GLY A 67 -19.45 36.85 13.88
N SER A 68 -20.04 36.43 15.01
CA SER A 68 -21.02 37.16 15.81
C SER A 68 -20.62 37.25 17.29
N ASP A 69 -21.11 38.27 17.97
CA ASP A 69 -20.94 38.49 19.41
C ASP A 69 -22.10 37.95 20.24
N ASP A 70 -23.15 37.46 19.57
CA ASP A 70 -24.30 36.87 20.20
C ASP A 70 -23.90 35.62 20.99
N PRO A 71 -24.59 35.30 22.10
CA PRO A 71 -24.35 34.10 22.86
C PRO A 71 -24.87 32.86 22.12
N TYR A 72 -24.01 31.86 21.93
CA TYR A 72 -24.35 30.56 21.34
C TYR A 72 -24.14 29.43 22.35
N PRO A 73 -24.94 28.36 22.28
CA PRO A 73 -24.63 27.10 22.94
C PRO A 73 -23.23 26.60 22.55
N ALA A 74 -22.43 26.27 23.55
CA ALA A 74 -21.06 25.78 23.35
C ALA A 74 -20.91 24.37 23.93
N GLY A 75 -20.27 23.50 23.13
CA GLY A 75 -19.68 22.26 23.63
C GLY A 75 -18.27 22.54 24.15
N ALA A 76 -17.75 21.63 24.97
CA ALA A 76 -16.39 21.70 25.48
C ALA A 76 -15.64 20.38 25.29
N LEU A 77 -14.35 20.48 25.00
CA LEU A 77 -13.43 19.35 25.00
C LEU A 77 -12.57 19.41 26.26
N PHE A 78 -12.48 18.27 26.94
CA PHE A 78 -11.65 18.05 28.12
C PHE A 78 -10.57 17.03 27.82
N GLU A 79 -9.44 17.15 28.51
CA GLU A 79 -8.42 16.12 28.53
C GLU A 79 -7.99 15.77 29.97
N ALA A 80 -7.50 14.54 30.15
CA ALA A 80 -6.88 14.07 31.38
C ALA A 80 -5.75 13.05 31.11
N PRO A 81 -4.75 12.93 32.01
CA PRO A 81 -3.78 11.84 31.96
C PRO A 81 -4.40 10.48 32.27
N GLU A 82 -5.39 10.44 33.17
CA GLU A 82 -6.05 9.23 33.66
C GLU A 82 -7.58 9.37 33.49
N PRO A 83 -8.34 8.26 33.41
CA PRO A 83 -9.77 8.35 33.16
C PRO A 83 -10.55 8.98 34.33
N TRP A 84 -9.96 9.02 35.53
CA TRP A 84 -10.51 9.71 36.71
C TRP A 84 -9.96 11.13 36.91
N GLY A 85 -9.19 11.66 35.96
CA GLY A 85 -8.67 13.03 35.99
C GLY A 85 -7.23 13.16 36.51
N PRO A 86 -6.80 14.38 36.89
CA PRO A 86 -7.58 15.62 36.85
C PRO A 86 -7.94 16.00 35.42
N TRP A 87 -9.18 16.42 35.21
CA TRP A 87 -9.66 16.86 33.90
C TRP A 87 -9.44 18.35 33.71
N ARG A 88 -9.13 18.76 32.47
CA ARG A 88 -8.92 20.16 32.10
C ARG A 88 -9.64 20.49 30.80
N GLN A 89 -10.35 21.61 30.76
CA GLN A 89 -10.91 22.15 29.52
C GLN A 89 -9.79 22.60 28.59
N VAL A 90 -9.80 22.12 27.35
CA VAL A 90 -8.79 22.47 26.34
C VAL A 90 -9.36 23.17 25.12
N GLY A 91 -10.69 23.18 24.96
CA GLY A 91 -11.32 23.92 23.86
C GLY A 91 -12.82 24.05 24.01
N LEU A 92 -13.37 25.03 23.31
CA LEU A 92 -14.80 25.20 23.06
C LEU A 92 -15.07 25.07 21.57
N PHE A 93 -16.26 24.60 21.21
CA PHE A 93 -16.67 24.48 19.83
C PHE A 93 -18.17 24.75 19.69
N PRO A 94 -18.63 25.25 18.52
CA PRO A 94 -20.05 25.41 18.26
C PRO A 94 -20.67 24.02 18.17
N ALA A 95 -21.50 23.68 19.15
CA ALA A 95 -22.01 22.33 19.33
C ALA A 95 -23.48 22.33 19.72
N GLY A 96 -24.12 21.19 19.47
CA GLY A 96 -25.43 20.86 20.02
C GLY A 96 -25.36 20.08 21.33
N PHE A 97 -26.45 20.07 22.09
CA PHE A 97 -26.64 19.39 23.38
C PHE A 97 -26.26 17.90 23.38
N ILE A 98 -26.26 17.25 22.20
CA ILE A 98 -25.93 15.84 21.99
C ILE A 98 -24.62 15.79 21.23
N ALA A 99 -23.54 15.32 21.86
CA ALA A 99 -22.25 15.15 21.20
C ALA A 99 -21.61 13.80 21.56
N SER A 100 -20.97 13.15 20.59
CA SER A 100 -20.18 11.95 20.82
C SER A 100 -18.89 11.97 20.01
N LEU A 101 -17.81 11.50 20.64
CA LEU A 101 -16.58 11.17 19.95
C LEU A 101 -16.79 9.92 19.10
N VAL A 102 -16.15 9.90 17.93
CA VAL A 102 -16.07 8.77 17.03
C VAL A 102 -14.61 8.34 17.04
N PRO A 103 -14.23 7.30 17.81
CA PRO A 103 -12.84 6.92 17.97
C PRO A 103 -12.25 6.27 16.71
N LYS A 104 -13.11 5.72 15.84
CA LYS A 104 -12.72 5.16 14.55
C LYS A 104 -12.05 6.24 13.68
N ASP A 105 -10.92 5.89 13.05
CA ASP A 105 -10.15 6.75 12.15
C ASP A 105 -9.65 8.07 12.77
N SER A 106 -9.40 8.06 14.09
CA SER A 106 -8.72 9.17 14.77
C SER A 106 -7.23 9.15 14.44
N GLY A 107 -6.69 10.25 13.96
CA GLY A 107 -5.27 10.37 13.66
C GLY A 107 -4.44 10.75 14.89
N ARG A 108 -3.16 11.06 14.66
CA ARG A 108 -2.23 11.47 15.74
C ARG A 108 -2.72 12.72 16.47
N ASP A 109 -3.29 13.66 15.75
CA ASP A 109 -3.66 14.98 16.26
C ASP A 109 -5.12 15.34 15.94
N PHE A 110 -5.98 14.37 15.66
CA PHE A 110 -7.39 14.66 15.40
C PHE A 110 -8.33 13.51 15.75
N VAL A 111 -9.58 13.86 16.06
CA VAL A 111 -10.68 12.92 16.30
C VAL A 111 -11.95 13.39 15.59
N TRP A 112 -12.77 12.45 15.14
CA TRP A 112 -14.09 12.75 14.60
C TRP A 112 -15.12 12.86 15.73
N PHE A 113 -16.13 13.68 15.54
CA PHE A 113 -17.26 13.75 16.45
C PHE A 113 -18.57 13.90 15.70
N ALA A 114 -19.63 13.40 16.31
CA ALA A 114 -20.99 13.67 15.91
C ALA A 114 -21.62 14.66 16.90
N ALA A 115 -22.38 15.64 16.40
CA ALA A 115 -23.15 16.55 17.25
C ALA A 115 -24.55 16.81 16.67
N ALA A 116 -25.55 16.89 17.54
CA ALA A 116 -26.93 17.16 17.18
C ALA A 116 -27.61 18.10 18.19
N GLY A 117 -28.55 18.90 17.68
CA GLY A 117 -29.48 19.75 18.45
C GLY A 117 -28.85 20.95 19.14
N GLY A 118 -29.04 22.18 18.66
CA GLY A 118 -28.59 23.39 19.35
C GLY A 118 -29.02 24.69 18.66
N GLY A 119 -29.64 25.61 19.41
CA GLY A 119 -30.01 26.95 18.93
C GLY A 119 -30.97 26.98 17.73
N GLU A 120 -30.94 28.06 16.95
CA GLU A 120 -31.71 28.23 15.70
C GLU A 120 -31.20 27.33 14.55
N VAL A 121 -30.30 26.38 14.83
CA VAL A 121 -29.71 25.46 13.84
C VAL A 121 -30.36 24.09 13.99
N ASN A 122 -30.86 23.60 12.86
CA ASN A 122 -31.69 22.41 12.66
C ASN A 122 -31.22 21.19 13.49
N TYR A 123 -32.17 20.35 13.93
CA TYR A 123 -31.98 19.04 14.61
C TYR A 123 -31.29 17.96 13.76
N ASN A 124 -30.40 18.36 12.86
CA ASN A 124 -29.64 17.45 12.01
C ASN A 124 -28.43 16.91 12.78
N LEU A 125 -28.08 15.66 12.48
CA LEU A 125 -26.81 15.08 12.90
C LEU A 125 -25.70 15.70 12.05
N ASN A 126 -24.72 16.30 12.71
CA ASN A 126 -23.54 16.86 12.06
C ASN A 126 -22.33 16.00 12.42
N LEU A 127 -21.46 15.76 11.44
CA LEU A 127 -20.14 15.17 11.65
C LEU A 127 -19.09 16.26 11.51
N GLY A 128 -18.19 16.32 12.47
CA GLY A 128 -17.10 17.28 12.51
C GLY A 128 -15.78 16.62 12.92
N ARG A 129 -14.69 17.35 12.74
CA ARG A 129 -13.35 16.92 13.12
C ARG A 129 -12.72 17.93 14.06
N LEU A 130 -12.25 17.47 15.21
CA LEU A 130 -11.43 18.25 16.12
C LEU A 130 -9.97 18.00 15.79
N ARG A 131 -9.18 19.06 15.59
CA ARG A 131 -7.73 19.00 15.36
C ARG A 131 -7.00 19.63 16.55
N PHE A 132 -5.93 18.98 17.00
CA PHE A 132 -5.17 19.33 18.19
C PHE A 132 -3.82 19.91 17.79
N THR A 133 -3.39 20.96 18.49
CA THR A 133 -1.99 21.42 18.40
C THR A 133 -1.20 20.75 19.52
N LEU A 134 -0.32 19.81 19.16
CA LEU A 134 0.51 19.10 20.12
C LEU A 134 1.75 19.94 20.46
N THR A 135 1.78 20.58 21.62
CA THR A 135 2.98 21.26 22.13
C THR A 135 3.98 20.23 22.65
N GLY A 136 5.10 20.05 21.92
CA GLY A 136 5.96 18.87 22.01
C GLY A 136 6.78 18.67 23.30
N GLY A 137 7.16 17.41 23.53
CA GLY A 137 8.41 17.03 24.19
C GLY A 137 9.51 16.88 23.12
N GLY A 138 10.58 17.66 23.23
CA GLY A 138 11.68 17.74 22.25
C GLY A 138 12.62 16.53 22.22
N GLY A 139 13.49 16.40 21.21
CA GLY A 139 13.80 17.43 20.21
C GLY A 139 14.72 17.02 19.07
N GLY A 140 15.18 18.03 18.32
CA GLY A 140 16.34 17.92 17.43
C GLY A 140 16.17 18.40 15.98
N SER A 141 16.22 19.72 15.80
CA SER A 141 16.64 20.45 14.58
C SER A 141 15.64 20.69 13.44
N SER A 142 15.52 22.00 13.15
CA SER A 142 14.85 22.65 12.04
C SER A 142 15.79 22.84 10.87
N GLY A 143 15.34 22.51 9.65
CA GLY A 143 15.99 22.95 8.42
C GLY A 143 15.49 22.23 7.16
N GLY A 144 14.83 22.97 6.27
CA GLY A 144 14.73 22.62 4.84
C GLY A 144 13.55 21.74 4.44
N ALA A 145 12.66 22.29 3.61
CA ALA A 145 11.67 21.52 2.87
C ALA A 145 12.38 20.46 2.01
N ALA A 146 12.22 19.19 2.37
CA ALA A 146 12.63 18.05 1.59
C ALA A 146 11.43 17.10 1.49
N ALA A 147 11.01 16.81 0.26
CA ALA A 147 10.17 15.66 -0.04
C ALA A 147 11.02 14.42 0.22
N GLY A 148 10.84 13.80 1.39
CA GLY A 148 11.57 12.62 1.82
C GLY A 148 10.60 11.48 2.10
N SER A 149 10.91 10.32 1.52
CA SER A 149 10.55 8.96 1.93
C SER A 149 9.58 8.87 3.12
N ALA A 150 8.31 8.61 2.79
CA ALA A 150 7.26 8.42 3.79
C ALA A 150 7.41 7.05 4.46
N ALA A 151 8.07 7.08 5.63
CA ALA A 151 8.15 6.00 6.60
C ALA A 151 6.77 5.40 6.90
N GLY A 152 6.61 4.09 6.70
CA GLY A 152 5.38 3.34 7.00
C GLY A 152 5.09 3.25 8.52
N PRO A 153 3.82 3.14 8.94
CA PRO A 153 3.44 3.17 10.35
C PRO A 153 3.68 1.84 11.07
N ALA A 154 3.66 1.89 12.40
CA ALA A 154 3.76 0.73 13.27
C ALA A 154 2.49 -0.15 13.18
N PRO A 155 2.63 -1.48 13.28
CA PRO A 155 1.54 -2.44 13.08
C PRO A 155 0.43 -2.32 14.13
N GLY A 156 -0.83 -2.24 13.69
CA GLY A 156 -2.02 -2.43 14.53
C GLY A 156 -2.48 -3.89 14.50
N THR A 157 -3.00 -4.42 15.61
CA THR A 157 -3.48 -5.82 15.74
C THR A 157 -4.96 -6.01 15.36
N GLY A 158 -5.53 -5.11 14.54
CA GLY A 158 -6.94 -5.15 14.12
C GLY A 158 -7.16 -5.93 12.82
N PHE A 159 -8.39 -6.38 12.56
CA PHE A 159 -8.77 -6.86 11.23
C PHE A 159 -8.93 -5.68 10.27
N ALA A 160 -8.50 -5.84 9.02
CA ALA A 160 -8.76 -4.83 7.99
C ALA A 160 -10.28 -4.75 7.70
N PRO A 161 -10.81 -3.55 7.40
CA PRO A 161 -12.22 -3.40 7.02
C PRO A 161 -12.54 -4.23 5.76
N PRO A 162 -13.77 -4.75 5.63
CA PRO A 162 -14.16 -5.44 4.40
C PRO A 162 -14.20 -4.46 3.24
N LEU A 163 -13.79 -4.93 2.06
CA LEU A 163 -13.90 -4.18 0.81
C LEU A 163 -14.85 -4.92 -0.14
N GLU A 164 -15.76 -4.19 -0.76
CA GLU A 164 -16.61 -4.68 -1.82
C GLU A 164 -16.26 -3.98 -3.14
N LEU A 165 -16.09 -4.75 -4.22
CA LEU A 165 -15.92 -4.17 -5.55
C LEU A 165 -17.27 -3.64 -6.06
N VAL A 166 -17.32 -2.36 -6.41
CA VAL A 166 -18.48 -1.74 -7.06
C VAL A 166 -18.39 -1.91 -8.58
N TRP A 167 -17.26 -1.54 -9.17
CA TRP A 167 -16.96 -1.76 -10.59
C TRP A 167 -15.46 -1.73 -10.85
N THR A 168 -15.06 -2.26 -12.01
CA THR A 168 -13.69 -2.20 -12.52
C THR A 168 -13.73 -2.00 -14.04
N ARG A 169 -12.79 -1.25 -14.60
CA ARG A 169 -12.70 -1.02 -16.05
C ARG A 169 -11.30 -0.61 -16.48
N LYS A 170 -11.03 -0.74 -17.78
CA LYS A 170 -9.85 -0.15 -18.40
C LYS A 170 -10.03 1.36 -18.52
N ARG A 171 -8.97 2.10 -18.23
CA ARG A 171 -8.88 3.56 -18.41
C ARG A 171 -8.20 3.92 -19.72
N GLU A 172 -7.02 3.37 -19.96
CA GLU A 172 -6.25 3.54 -21.20
C GLU A 172 -5.21 2.41 -21.36
N GLN A 173 -4.79 2.13 -22.58
CA GLN A 173 -3.56 1.39 -22.86
C GLN A 173 -2.35 2.34 -22.76
N ILE A 174 -1.31 1.94 -22.02
CA ILE A 174 -0.16 2.82 -21.73
C ILE A 174 1.08 2.57 -22.61
N VAL A 175 1.02 1.57 -23.48
CA VAL A 175 2.11 1.15 -24.39
C VAL A 175 1.56 1.01 -25.82
N GLY A 176 2.40 1.24 -26.81
CA GLY A 176 2.08 1.23 -28.24
C GLY A 176 1.44 2.54 -28.72
N ASP A 177 1.27 2.66 -30.04
CA ASP A 177 0.66 3.84 -30.67
C ASP A 177 -0.85 3.70 -30.89
N VAL A 178 -1.40 2.48 -30.86
CA VAL A 178 -2.83 2.19 -31.06
C VAL A 178 -3.38 1.42 -29.87
N ASP A 179 -4.49 1.90 -29.31
CA ASP A 179 -5.22 1.20 -28.24
C ASP A 179 -5.99 0.03 -28.86
N PHE A 180 -5.73 -1.20 -28.41
CA PHE A 180 -6.28 -2.38 -29.06
C PHE A 180 -7.79 -2.55 -28.94
N GLU A 181 -8.41 -1.97 -27.91
CA GLU A 181 -9.86 -2.09 -27.70
C GLU A 181 -10.63 -1.10 -28.58
N THR A 182 -10.15 0.14 -28.59
CA THR A 182 -10.83 1.26 -29.26
C THR A 182 -10.36 1.48 -30.70
N LEU A 183 -9.18 0.93 -31.06
CA LEU A 183 -8.47 1.16 -32.32
C LEU A 183 -8.14 2.64 -32.58
N ALA A 184 -8.19 3.46 -31.53
CA ALA A 184 -7.81 4.86 -31.58
C ALA A 184 -6.33 5.00 -31.19
N PRO A 185 -5.65 6.09 -31.61
CA PRO A 185 -4.30 6.35 -31.15
C PRO A 185 -4.22 6.40 -29.63
N THR A 186 -3.26 5.71 -29.02
CA THR A 186 -3.01 5.86 -27.58
C THR A 186 -2.56 7.29 -27.30
N ARG A 187 -2.79 7.73 -26.07
CA ARG A 187 -2.20 8.97 -25.60
C ARG A 187 -0.68 8.84 -25.55
N GLN A 188 -0.16 7.70 -25.10
CA GLN A 188 1.25 7.52 -24.76
C GLN A 188 2.19 7.50 -25.96
N ARG A 189 1.76 6.91 -27.08
CA ARG A 189 2.53 6.78 -28.33
C ARG A 189 3.98 6.33 -28.13
N THR A 190 4.18 5.26 -27.36
CA THR A 190 5.53 4.83 -26.97
C THR A 190 6.34 4.30 -28.14
N GLU A 191 5.68 3.77 -29.17
CA GLU A 191 6.32 3.28 -30.39
C GLU A 191 6.88 4.45 -31.19
N SER A 192 6.05 5.44 -31.55
CA SER A 192 6.54 6.62 -32.28
C SER A 192 7.53 7.47 -31.48
N ARG A 193 7.43 7.50 -30.14
CA ARG A 193 8.30 8.35 -29.28
C ARG A 193 9.61 7.69 -28.92
N PHE A 194 9.60 6.38 -28.71
CA PHE A 194 10.72 5.65 -28.09
C PHE A 194 11.01 4.31 -28.76
N GLY A 195 10.29 3.93 -29.81
CA GLY A 195 10.44 2.63 -30.47
C GLY A 195 9.93 1.45 -29.64
N LEU A 196 9.13 1.67 -28.59
CA LEU A 196 8.54 0.60 -27.78
C LEU A 196 7.10 0.32 -28.21
N ALA A 197 6.88 -0.77 -28.95
CA ALA A 197 5.56 -1.15 -29.45
C ALA A 197 4.79 -2.01 -28.44
N TYR A 198 5.46 -3.00 -27.85
CA TYR A 198 4.85 -3.98 -26.95
C TYR A 198 5.75 -4.25 -25.74
N THR A 199 5.13 -4.59 -24.61
CA THR A 199 5.81 -4.99 -23.37
C THR A 199 4.76 -5.51 -22.40
N ASP A 200 5.21 -6.12 -21.32
CA ASP A 200 4.37 -6.46 -20.18
C ASP A 200 4.96 -5.99 -18.84
N LEU A 201 4.31 -6.42 -17.76
CA LEU A 201 4.51 -5.98 -16.40
C LEU A 201 4.25 -4.47 -16.19
N GLY A 202 5.17 -3.77 -15.53
CA GLY A 202 5.01 -2.41 -15.04
C GLY A 202 5.16 -2.30 -13.52
N ALA A 203 6.07 -3.07 -12.91
CA ALA A 203 6.28 -3.07 -11.47
C ALA A 203 6.66 -1.65 -10.97
N PRO A 204 5.86 -1.05 -10.08
CA PRO A 204 5.98 0.36 -9.73
C PRO A 204 6.89 0.56 -8.52
N PHE A 205 7.64 1.66 -8.53
CA PHE A 205 8.32 2.16 -7.34
C PHE A 205 8.48 3.68 -7.40
N GLU A 206 8.57 4.31 -6.23
CA GLU A 206 8.87 5.73 -6.11
C GLU A 206 10.38 5.96 -6.01
N TYR A 207 10.89 6.89 -6.79
CA TYR A 207 12.30 7.30 -6.70
C TYR A 207 12.48 8.72 -7.23
N ARG A 208 13.13 9.57 -6.43
CA ARG A 208 13.35 11.01 -6.68
C ARG A 208 12.06 11.75 -7.05
N GLY A 209 10.98 11.41 -6.35
CA GLY A 209 9.65 12.02 -6.52
C GLY A 209 8.91 11.63 -7.81
N ARG A 210 9.44 10.69 -8.60
CA ARG A 210 8.80 10.16 -9.80
C ARG A 210 8.29 8.75 -9.53
N LEU A 211 7.20 8.39 -10.20
CA LEU A 211 6.75 7.01 -10.29
C LEU A 211 7.53 6.35 -11.43
N TRP A 212 8.33 5.35 -11.10
CA TRP A 212 9.07 4.51 -12.03
C TRP A 212 8.34 3.19 -12.23
N LEU A 213 8.49 2.62 -13.42
CA LEU A 213 7.86 1.37 -13.84
C LEU A 213 8.93 0.48 -14.50
N LEU A 214 9.01 -0.76 -14.06
CA LEU A 214 9.85 -1.79 -14.65
C LEU A 214 9.01 -2.69 -15.55
N PHE A 215 9.42 -2.82 -16.81
CA PHE A 215 8.72 -3.62 -17.80
C PHE A 215 9.59 -4.80 -18.24
N GLY A 216 8.91 -5.93 -18.50
CA GLY A 216 9.53 -7.16 -18.98
C GLY A 216 9.40 -7.32 -20.49
N ASP A 217 10.24 -8.19 -21.06
CA ASP A 217 10.05 -8.85 -22.36
C ASP A 217 9.61 -7.86 -23.46
N SER A 218 10.28 -6.71 -23.55
CA SER A 218 9.78 -5.58 -24.34
C SER A 218 10.25 -5.64 -25.79
N ASP A 219 9.36 -5.44 -26.77
CA ASP A 219 9.71 -5.53 -28.19
C ASP A 219 10.01 -4.14 -28.80
N PRO A 220 11.26 -3.89 -29.26
CA PRO A 220 11.56 -2.73 -30.05
C PRO A 220 11.29 -3.00 -31.54
N GLU A 221 10.37 -2.24 -32.14
CA GLU A 221 10.25 -2.21 -33.61
C GLU A 221 11.38 -1.41 -34.30
N ALA A 222 12.49 -1.12 -33.60
CA ALA A 222 13.61 -0.32 -34.11
C ALA A 222 14.74 -1.19 -34.73
N PRO A 223 15.38 -0.75 -35.83
CA PRO A 223 16.56 -1.43 -36.38
C PRO A 223 17.71 -1.47 -35.35
N GLY A 224 18.22 -2.66 -35.03
CA GLY A 224 19.32 -2.85 -34.07
C GLY A 224 18.95 -3.58 -32.77
N TRP A 225 17.76 -4.20 -32.72
CA TRP A 225 17.34 -5.09 -31.63
C TRP A 225 18.43 -6.10 -31.24
N ASP A 226 18.81 -6.10 -29.95
CA ASP A 226 19.64 -7.13 -29.34
C ASP A 226 18.69 -8.14 -28.69
N PRO A 227 18.57 -9.37 -29.22
CA PRO A 227 17.67 -10.38 -28.66
C PRO A 227 18.06 -10.86 -27.26
N ARG A 228 19.13 -10.31 -26.66
CA ARG A 228 19.64 -10.65 -25.32
C ARG A 228 19.18 -9.69 -24.21
N HIS A 229 18.60 -8.53 -24.57
CA HIS A 229 18.12 -7.53 -23.64
C HIS A 229 16.93 -6.84 -24.28
N ASP A 230 15.72 -7.12 -23.81
CA ASP A 230 14.50 -6.58 -24.42
C ASP A 230 13.64 -5.80 -23.40
N ASP A 231 13.86 -5.94 -22.08
CA ASP A 231 13.24 -5.14 -21.00
C ASP A 231 13.36 -3.61 -21.13
N ALA A 232 12.41 -2.88 -20.52
CA ALA A 232 12.37 -1.42 -20.52
C ALA A 232 12.12 -0.84 -19.11
N ILE A 233 12.67 0.35 -18.85
CA ILE A 233 12.39 1.12 -17.63
C ILE A 233 11.77 2.45 -18.00
N GLY A 234 10.59 2.71 -17.44
CA GLY A 234 9.84 3.93 -17.63
C GLY A 234 9.64 4.74 -16.37
N TRP A 235 9.20 5.98 -16.54
CA TRP A 235 8.81 6.84 -15.43
C TRP A 235 7.78 7.89 -15.84
N THR A 236 7.08 8.43 -14.84
CA THR A 236 6.18 9.58 -14.96
C THR A 236 6.33 10.49 -13.75
N ASP A 237 6.26 11.80 -13.99
CA ASP A 237 6.21 12.84 -12.95
C ASP A 237 4.78 13.22 -12.57
N ALA A 238 3.78 12.65 -13.25
CA ALA A 238 2.37 12.93 -13.03
C ALA A 238 1.97 12.69 -11.57
N ARG A 239 1.36 13.70 -10.94
CA ARG A 239 0.81 13.61 -9.58
C ARG A 239 -0.66 13.22 -9.56
N ARG A 240 -1.33 13.35 -10.70
CA ARG A 240 -2.71 12.92 -10.91
C ARG A 240 -2.74 11.97 -12.09
N VAL A 241 -3.64 11.00 -12.05
CA VAL A 241 -3.76 9.99 -13.10
C VAL A 241 -4.20 10.60 -14.45
N GLU A 242 -4.91 11.73 -14.43
CA GLU A 242 -5.25 12.48 -15.65
C GLU A 242 -4.01 13.02 -16.38
N ASP A 243 -2.92 13.27 -15.65
CA ASP A 243 -1.69 13.81 -16.22
C ASP A 243 -0.70 12.69 -16.59
N PHE A 244 -1.06 11.42 -16.39
CA PHE A 244 -0.18 10.28 -16.61
C PHE A 244 0.40 10.27 -18.03
N ARG A 245 1.72 10.42 -18.11
CA ARG A 245 2.47 10.33 -19.36
C ARG A 245 3.70 9.48 -19.15
N LEU A 246 3.76 8.34 -19.83
CA LEU A 246 4.92 7.47 -19.77
C LEU A 246 6.09 8.09 -20.54
N ASN A 247 7.23 8.19 -19.86
CA ASN A 247 8.54 8.40 -20.46
C ASN A 247 9.37 7.13 -20.27
N LEU A 248 10.33 6.90 -21.16
CA LEU A 248 11.26 5.78 -21.05
C LEU A 248 12.67 6.30 -20.79
N LEU A 249 13.49 5.50 -20.11
CA LEU A 249 14.93 5.66 -20.22
C LEU A 249 15.32 5.49 -21.68
N THR A 250 16.18 6.37 -22.17
CA THR A 250 16.65 6.38 -23.56
C THR A 250 18.17 6.33 -23.56
N ASP A 251 18.75 5.82 -24.65
CA ASP A 251 20.21 5.79 -24.81
C ASP A 251 20.77 7.21 -24.61
N PRO A 252 21.68 7.42 -23.64
CA PRO A 252 22.20 8.74 -23.34
C PRO A 252 23.02 9.35 -24.49
N THR A 253 23.48 8.53 -25.44
CA THR A 253 24.26 8.96 -26.61
C THR A 253 23.37 9.44 -27.73
N SER A 254 22.37 8.64 -28.12
CA SER A 254 21.50 8.95 -29.24
C SER A 254 20.25 9.75 -28.84
N GLY A 255 19.81 9.65 -27.58
CA GLY A 255 18.55 10.18 -27.08
C GLY A 255 17.32 9.56 -27.77
N ARG A 256 17.49 8.43 -28.45
CA ARG A 256 16.49 7.75 -29.26
C ARG A 256 16.43 6.28 -28.87
N GLY A 257 15.25 5.68 -29.02
CA GLY A 257 15.03 4.31 -28.56
C GLY A 257 14.95 4.25 -27.04
N TYR A 258 14.18 3.31 -26.50
CA TYR A 258 14.28 3.00 -25.09
C TYR A 258 15.62 2.31 -24.80
N LEU A 259 16.10 2.46 -23.58
CA LEU A 259 17.33 1.85 -23.10
C LEU A 259 17.00 0.59 -22.32
N ASN A 260 17.52 -0.55 -22.78
CA ASN A 260 17.44 -1.79 -22.03
C ASN A 260 18.36 -1.74 -20.79
N PRO A 261 17.88 -2.18 -19.62
CA PRO A 261 18.76 -2.36 -18.48
C PRO A 261 19.80 -3.44 -18.77
N ARG A 262 20.98 -3.29 -18.16
CA ARG A 262 22.08 -4.24 -18.28
C ARG A 262 22.63 -4.58 -16.91
N ILE A 263 22.93 -5.85 -16.68
CA ILE A 263 23.44 -6.34 -15.39
C ILE A 263 24.88 -6.81 -15.54
N SER A 264 25.81 -6.09 -14.92
CA SER A 264 27.20 -6.53 -14.79
C SER A 264 27.37 -7.47 -13.59
N CYS A 265 28.34 -8.39 -13.68
CA CYS A 265 28.77 -9.24 -12.57
C CYS A 265 30.18 -8.85 -12.13
N PRO A 266 30.33 -7.94 -11.14
CA PRO A 266 31.63 -7.48 -10.68
C PRO A 266 32.55 -8.62 -10.20
N GLU A 267 31.97 -9.67 -9.61
CA GLU A 267 32.70 -10.83 -9.08
C GLU A 267 33.46 -11.60 -10.16
N THR A 268 32.90 -11.68 -11.38
CA THR A 268 33.48 -12.39 -12.52
C THR A 268 34.15 -11.43 -13.52
N GLY A 269 33.94 -10.12 -13.37
CA GLY A 269 34.37 -9.10 -14.32
C GLY A 269 33.64 -9.17 -15.67
N VAL A 270 32.55 -9.96 -15.76
CA VAL A 270 31.77 -10.13 -16.97
C VAL A 270 30.74 -9.00 -17.07
N PRO A 271 30.83 -8.10 -18.08
CA PRO A 271 29.74 -7.20 -18.39
C PRO A 271 28.56 -7.99 -18.95
N ASP A 272 27.33 -7.55 -18.65
CA ASP A 272 26.09 -8.13 -19.18
C ASP A 272 26.01 -9.64 -18.93
N CYS A 273 26.22 -10.05 -17.68
CA CYS A 273 26.29 -11.45 -17.30
C CYS A 273 24.91 -12.14 -17.19
N VAL A 274 23.83 -11.37 -17.36
CA VAL A 274 22.46 -11.84 -17.37
C VAL A 274 21.85 -11.42 -18.70
N ASP A 275 21.38 -12.40 -19.46
CA ASP A 275 20.54 -12.15 -20.64
C ASP A 275 19.13 -11.86 -20.12
N LEU A 276 18.70 -10.61 -20.30
CA LEU A 276 17.36 -10.17 -19.89
C LEU A 276 16.37 -10.37 -21.04
N GLY A 277 15.11 -10.58 -20.68
CA GLY A 277 14.07 -11.03 -21.60
C GLY A 277 13.83 -12.54 -21.52
N THR A 278 12.76 -12.99 -22.19
CA THR A 278 12.25 -14.37 -22.10
C THR A 278 12.15 -14.82 -20.63
N LEU A 279 11.45 -14.02 -19.83
CA LEU A 279 11.13 -14.30 -18.41
C LEU A 279 12.31 -14.11 -17.44
N ASN A 280 13.42 -13.56 -17.93
CA ASN A 280 14.45 -12.94 -17.11
C ASN A 280 14.20 -11.44 -17.05
N VAL A 281 13.33 -11.00 -16.14
CA VAL A 281 12.74 -9.67 -16.15
C VAL A 281 12.86 -8.97 -14.77
N PRO A 282 12.88 -7.63 -14.72
CA PRO A 282 12.80 -6.90 -13.46
C PRO A 282 11.40 -7.05 -12.84
N VAL A 283 11.34 -7.56 -11.61
CA VAL A 283 10.06 -7.84 -10.92
C VAL A 283 9.75 -6.86 -9.79
N ALA A 284 10.77 -6.22 -9.21
CA ALA A 284 10.59 -5.23 -8.16
C ALA A 284 11.79 -4.28 -8.05
N ALA A 285 11.57 -3.08 -7.51
CA ALA A 285 12.66 -2.21 -7.09
C ALA A 285 12.29 -1.34 -5.89
N LEU A 286 13.32 -0.88 -5.21
CA LEU A 286 13.26 0.11 -4.14
C LEU A 286 14.20 1.27 -4.48
N GLY A 287 13.63 2.47 -4.57
CA GLY A 287 14.39 3.72 -4.64
C GLY A 287 14.88 4.15 -3.26
N ASP A 288 16.19 4.35 -3.12
CA ASP A 288 16.80 4.92 -1.91
C ASP A 288 17.18 6.38 -2.16
N ASP A 289 16.23 7.28 -1.89
CA ASP A 289 16.40 8.72 -2.12
C ASP A 289 17.55 9.33 -1.29
N ASP A 290 17.88 8.76 -0.12
CA ASP A 290 18.96 9.26 0.73
C ASP A 290 20.33 9.09 0.06
N THR A 291 20.50 8.00 -0.68
CA THR A 291 21.77 7.66 -1.34
C THR A 291 21.75 7.88 -2.85
N GLY A 292 20.57 8.10 -3.42
CA GLY A 292 20.38 8.23 -4.86
C GLY A 292 20.65 6.93 -5.61
N VAL A 293 20.25 5.80 -5.01
CA VAL A 293 20.49 4.44 -5.51
C VAL A 293 19.17 3.73 -5.77
N ILE A 294 19.12 2.87 -6.77
CA ILE A 294 18.01 1.93 -6.98
C ILE A 294 18.51 0.52 -6.66
N PHE A 295 17.77 -0.20 -5.83
CA PHE A 295 17.92 -1.64 -5.66
C PHE A 295 16.83 -2.34 -6.44
N ALA A 296 17.17 -3.27 -7.32
CA ALA A 296 16.20 -3.97 -8.16
C ALA A 296 16.37 -5.49 -8.04
N TRP A 297 15.25 -6.18 -8.02
CA TRP A 297 15.17 -7.64 -8.07
C TRP A 297 14.75 -8.06 -9.46
N PHE A 298 15.45 -9.07 -9.97
CA PHE A 298 15.19 -9.64 -11.28
C PHE A 298 14.84 -11.11 -11.11
N ALA A 299 13.76 -11.55 -11.74
CA ALA A 299 13.57 -12.96 -12.03
C ALA A 299 14.62 -13.37 -13.07
N VAL A 300 15.24 -14.53 -12.89
CA VAL A 300 16.31 -15.04 -13.75
C VAL A 300 16.20 -16.56 -13.89
N ASP A 301 17.05 -17.12 -14.75
CA ASP A 301 17.08 -18.54 -15.08
C ASP A 301 15.69 -19.04 -15.50
N SER A 302 15.04 -18.31 -16.41
CA SER A 302 13.69 -18.64 -16.89
C SER A 302 12.63 -18.61 -15.77
N ALA A 303 12.65 -17.55 -14.96
CA ALA A 303 11.81 -17.39 -13.79
C ALA A 303 11.86 -18.58 -12.81
N SER A 304 13.05 -19.15 -12.60
CA SER A 304 13.29 -20.20 -11.59
C SER A 304 14.12 -19.74 -10.40
N ALA A 305 14.70 -18.54 -10.48
CA ALA A 305 15.45 -17.91 -9.42
C ALA A 305 15.27 -16.39 -9.47
N SER A 306 15.79 -15.70 -8.46
CA SER A 306 15.91 -14.25 -8.49
C SER A 306 17.29 -13.79 -8.04
N LEU A 307 17.68 -12.61 -8.48
CA LEU A 307 18.87 -11.92 -8.02
C LEU A 307 18.55 -10.50 -7.58
N LEU A 308 19.42 -9.94 -6.75
CA LEU A 308 19.40 -8.55 -6.33
C LEU A 308 20.55 -7.79 -7.01
N ALA A 309 20.24 -6.64 -7.60
CA ALA A 309 21.20 -5.76 -8.23
C ALA A 309 21.03 -4.30 -7.77
N ARG A 310 22.08 -3.50 -7.97
CA ARG A 310 22.16 -2.10 -7.61
C ARG A 310 22.40 -1.24 -8.85
N SER A 311 21.70 -0.12 -8.96
CA SER A 311 21.99 0.94 -9.92
C SER A 311 22.33 2.25 -9.20
N ASP A 312 23.45 2.84 -9.60
CA ASP A 312 23.92 4.15 -9.15
C ASP A 312 23.67 5.26 -10.20
N ASP A 313 22.99 4.94 -11.30
CA ASP A 313 22.83 5.80 -12.48
C ASP A 313 21.36 5.93 -12.96
N ASP A 314 20.43 5.85 -12.00
CA ASP A 314 18.99 5.96 -12.18
C ASP A 314 18.40 4.86 -13.09
N GLY A 315 18.91 3.63 -12.96
CA GLY A 315 18.41 2.43 -13.62
C GLY A 315 18.96 2.20 -15.03
N ARG A 316 19.98 2.95 -15.46
CA ARG A 316 20.58 2.74 -16.79
C ARG A 316 21.47 1.50 -16.83
N SER A 317 22.16 1.23 -15.73
CA SER A 317 22.96 0.03 -15.55
C SER A 317 22.83 -0.50 -14.12
N PHE A 318 23.02 -1.81 -13.99
CA PHE A 318 22.95 -2.51 -12.74
C PHE A 318 24.23 -3.33 -12.51
N ALA A 319 24.65 -3.41 -11.26
CA ALA A 319 25.68 -4.33 -10.78
C ALA A 319 25.01 -5.37 -9.87
N LYS A 320 25.19 -6.65 -10.20
CA LYS A 320 24.70 -7.75 -9.36
C LYS A 320 25.33 -7.64 -7.97
N ILE A 321 24.50 -7.75 -6.94
CA ILE A 321 24.92 -7.83 -5.53
C ILE A 321 25.02 -9.30 -5.12
N CYS A 322 23.97 -10.09 -5.35
CA CYS A 322 23.91 -11.50 -4.98
C CYS A 322 22.76 -12.22 -5.69
N ASP A 323 22.79 -13.55 -5.68
CA ASP A 323 21.59 -14.36 -5.86
C ASP A 323 20.68 -14.16 -4.64
N PHE A 324 19.38 -14.01 -4.84
CA PHE A 324 18.44 -13.70 -3.75
C PHE A 324 17.55 -14.90 -3.38
N GLY A 325 16.76 -15.40 -4.33
CA GLY A 325 15.84 -16.51 -4.11
C GLY A 325 16.04 -17.63 -5.11
N ARG A 326 15.83 -18.87 -4.68
CA ARG A 326 15.92 -20.07 -5.54
C ARG A 326 14.67 -20.94 -5.53
N SER A 327 13.66 -20.57 -4.73
CA SER A 327 12.44 -21.38 -4.62
C SER A 327 11.17 -20.58 -4.33
N ARG A 328 11.17 -19.70 -3.32
CA ARG A 328 10.01 -19.03 -2.72
C ARG A 328 9.96 -17.52 -2.96
N PHE A 329 11.06 -16.96 -3.46
CA PHE A 329 11.21 -15.53 -3.74
C PHE A 329 11.69 -15.37 -5.18
N ILE A 330 10.81 -15.67 -6.13
CA ILE A 330 11.07 -15.53 -7.57
C ILE A 330 10.30 -14.30 -8.07
N ASP A 331 8.98 -14.34 -7.99
CA ASP A 331 8.13 -13.17 -8.18
C ASP A 331 8.13 -12.36 -6.90
N ILE A 332 8.60 -11.12 -6.98
CA ILE A 332 8.92 -10.32 -5.80
C ILE A 332 8.11 -9.02 -5.78
N ALA A 333 7.72 -8.61 -4.58
CA ALA A 333 7.38 -7.23 -4.26
C ALA A 333 8.23 -6.76 -3.07
N VAL A 334 8.49 -5.45 -3.02
CA VAL A 334 9.31 -4.87 -1.95
C VAL A 334 8.63 -3.64 -1.36
N GLU A 335 8.79 -3.45 -0.05
CA GLU A 335 8.27 -2.29 0.66
C GLU A 335 9.21 -1.87 1.78
N SER A 336 9.26 -0.56 2.06
CA SER A 336 10.03 -0.02 3.16
C SER A 336 9.25 -0.05 4.48
N LEU A 337 9.92 -0.39 5.57
CA LEU A 337 9.40 -0.33 6.93
C LEU A 337 10.26 0.62 7.77
N ALA A 338 9.63 1.51 8.53
CA ALA A 338 10.34 2.56 9.28
C ALA A 338 11.28 2.02 10.39
N GLY A 339 10.97 0.84 10.91
CA GLY A 339 11.70 0.18 11.98
C GLY A 339 11.79 -1.34 11.78
N PRO A 340 12.46 -2.06 12.70
CA PRO A 340 12.54 -3.51 12.61
C PRO A 340 11.15 -4.15 12.71
N PRO A 341 10.86 -5.20 11.92
CA PRO A 341 9.69 -6.01 12.17
C PRO A 341 9.85 -6.75 13.52
N PRO A 342 8.75 -7.17 14.16
CA PRO A 342 8.79 -7.91 15.42
C PRO A 342 9.75 -9.09 15.37
N GLY A 343 10.52 -9.30 16.43
CA GLY A 343 11.52 -10.36 16.52
C GLY A 343 12.90 -10.01 15.93
N LEU A 344 13.06 -8.85 15.28
CA LEU A 344 14.34 -8.28 14.87
C LEU A 344 14.62 -7.00 15.68
N SER A 345 15.90 -6.64 15.86
CA SER A 345 16.30 -5.59 16.80
C SER A 345 17.22 -4.51 16.23
N GLU A 346 17.71 -4.65 14.99
CA GLU A 346 18.54 -3.61 14.37
C GLU A 346 17.69 -2.35 14.12
N ALA A 347 18.18 -1.22 14.62
CA ALA A 347 17.49 0.06 14.51
C ALA A 347 17.60 0.63 13.08
N GLY A 348 16.61 1.44 12.71
CA GLY A 348 16.55 2.09 11.40
C GLY A 348 15.58 1.42 10.44
N PRO A 349 15.53 1.87 9.19
CA PRO A 349 14.60 1.36 8.20
C PRO A 349 14.96 -0.06 7.78
N TRP A 350 13.93 -0.83 7.49
CA TRP A 350 14.02 -2.18 6.95
C TRP A 350 13.37 -2.24 5.58
N VAL A 351 13.80 -3.19 4.77
CA VAL A 351 13.14 -3.57 3.53
C VAL A 351 12.43 -4.89 3.79
N LEU A 352 11.13 -4.92 3.55
CA LEU A 352 10.36 -6.16 3.46
C LEU A 352 10.38 -6.61 2.00
N VAL A 353 10.61 -7.89 1.80
CA VAL A 353 10.57 -8.54 0.50
C VAL A 353 9.49 -9.61 0.59
N PHE A 354 8.47 -9.50 -0.25
CA PHE A 354 7.45 -10.52 -0.41
C PHE A 354 7.78 -11.33 -1.65
N GLY A 355 7.62 -12.64 -1.56
CA GLY A 355 7.96 -13.55 -2.64
C GLY A 355 6.86 -14.58 -2.85
N SER A 356 6.57 -14.92 -4.10
CA SER A 356 6.02 -16.23 -4.45
C SER A 356 7.06 -17.05 -5.20
N GLY A 357 6.90 -18.37 -5.05
CA GLY A 357 7.84 -19.36 -5.55
C GLY A 357 7.41 -20.03 -6.84
N ASP A 358 8.08 -21.12 -7.18
CA ASP A 358 7.69 -21.97 -8.31
C ASP A 358 6.26 -22.55 -8.18
N HIS A 359 5.81 -23.25 -9.21
CA HIS A 359 4.45 -23.79 -9.37
C HIS A 359 3.98 -24.77 -8.27
N ASP A 360 4.84 -25.19 -7.35
CA ASP A 360 4.46 -26.01 -6.19
C ASP A 360 4.07 -25.16 -4.97
N HIS A 361 4.24 -23.84 -5.05
CA HIS A 361 4.04 -22.90 -3.95
C HIS A 361 2.93 -21.88 -4.27
N ASP A 362 1.69 -22.22 -3.92
CA ASP A 362 0.51 -21.32 -3.95
C ASP A 362 0.55 -20.24 -2.86
N ASP A 363 1.73 -19.86 -2.39
CA ASP A 363 1.96 -19.21 -1.12
C ASP A 363 2.81 -17.94 -1.29
N VAL A 364 2.47 -16.91 -0.52
CA VAL A 364 3.28 -15.69 -0.42
C VAL A 364 4.08 -15.74 0.87
N TYR A 365 5.39 -15.56 0.74
CA TYR A 365 6.36 -15.55 1.83
C TYR A 365 6.87 -14.14 2.09
N MET A 366 7.49 -13.92 3.25
CA MET A 366 8.10 -12.64 3.60
C MET A 366 9.54 -12.83 4.09
N ALA A 367 10.42 -11.98 3.61
CA ALA A 367 11.77 -11.77 4.11
C ALA A 367 11.96 -10.30 4.52
N ALA A 368 12.99 -10.04 5.33
CA ALA A 368 13.32 -8.71 5.78
C ALA A 368 14.84 -8.53 5.83
N MET A 369 15.33 -7.33 5.49
CA MET A 369 16.72 -6.95 5.70
C MET A 369 16.86 -5.47 6.09
N PRO A 370 17.83 -5.09 6.94
CA PRO A 370 18.07 -3.69 7.23
C PRO A 370 18.51 -2.94 5.97
N ILE A 371 18.00 -1.73 5.73
CA ILE A 371 18.41 -0.93 4.57
C ILE A 371 19.92 -0.62 4.61
N ALA A 372 20.48 -0.50 5.81
CA ALA A 372 21.91 -0.28 5.99
C ALA A 372 22.75 -1.46 5.50
N ALA A 373 22.26 -2.69 5.64
CA ALA A 373 22.92 -3.89 5.11
C ALA A 373 22.77 -3.97 3.59
N LEU A 374 21.57 -3.65 3.07
CA LEU A 374 21.31 -3.56 1.63
C LEU A 374 22.26 -2.55 0.94
N ARG A 375 22.45 -1.36 1.54
CA ARG A 375 23.39 -0.32 1.06
C ARG A 375 24.84 -0.80 0.98
N ARG A 376 25.24 -1.73 1.85
CA ARG A 376 26.58 -2.34 1.87
C ARG A 376 26.71 -3.55 0.94
N GLY A 377 25.61 -4.01 0.34
CA GLY A 377 25.58 -5.25 -0.45
C GLY A 377 25.68 -6.52 0.41
N ASP A 378 25.28 -6.47 1.68
CA ASP A 378 25.35 -7.62 2.60
C ASP A 378 24.09 -8.48 2.52
N CYS A 379 24.05 -9.39 1.55
CA CYS A 379 22.93 -10.34 1.43
C CYS A 379 22.87 -11.38 2.57
N GLY A 380 23.94 -11.53 3.36
CA GLY A 380 23.92 -12.37 4.57
C GLY A 380 23.03 -11.82 5.69
N ALA A 381 22.61 -10.56 5.58
CA ALA A 381 21.69 -9.92 6.52
C ALA A 381 20.22 -10.26 6.29
N VAL A 382 19.86 -10.89 5.16
CA VAL A 382 18.47 -11.28 4.86
C VAL A 382 17.96 -12.27 5.91
N ARG A 383 16.73 -12.04 6.38
CA ARG A 383 16.03 -12.89 7.33
C ARG A 383 14.68 -13.27 6.74
N PHE A 384 14.43 -14.57 6.64
CA PHE A 384 13.19 -15.15 6.14
C PHE A 384 12.24 -15.42 7.31
N LEU A 385 10.98 -15.03 7.18
CA LEU A 385 9.97 -15.25 8.21
C LEU A 385 9.71 -16.75 8.34
N ALA A 386 10.07 -17.34 9.48
CA ALA A 386 10.04 -18.77 9.74
C ALA A 386 8.92 -19.21 10.69
N GLY A 387 8.12 -18.27 11.22
CA GLY A 387 7.00 -18.59 12.07
C GLY A 387 6.16 -17.37 12.42
N ILE A 388 4.85 -17.55 12.43
CA ILE A 388 3.85 -16.60 12.92
C ILE A 388 3.09 -17.32 14.04
N GLY A 389 3.14 -16.80 15.26
CA GLY A 389 2.44 -17.40 16.40
C GLY A 389 2.10 -16.39 17.49
N GLY A 390 1.26 -16.79 18.44
CA GLY A 390 1.08 -16.07 19.70
C GLY A 390 2.03 -16.63 20.76
N ASP A 391 2.59 -15.78 21.61
CA ASP A 391 3.18 -16.25 22.84
C ASP A 391 2.07 -16.74 23.82
N PRO A 392 2.42 -17.42 24.93
CA PRO A 392 1.44 -17.84 25.93
C PRO A 392 0.65 -16.69 26.58
N ALA A 393 1.11 -15.44 26.44
CA ALA A 393 0.44 -14.23 26.92
C ALA A 393 -0.48 -13.58 25.87
N GLY A 394 -0.53 -14.11 24.64
CA GLY A 394 -1.39 -13.62 23.55
C GLY A 394 -0.74 -12.55 22.67
N GLU A 395 0.54 -12.25 22.82
CA GLU A 395 1.27 -11.30 21.97
C GLU A 395 1.76 -11.97 20.68
N MET A 396 1.64 -11.26 19.54
CA MET A 396 2.14 -11.72 18.25
C MET A 396 3.67 -11.87 18.29
N ARG A 397 4.15 -13.07 17.98
CA ARG A 397 5.57 -13.41 17.90
C ARG A 397 5.90 -13.90 16.49
N LEU A 398 6.83 -13.19 15.86
CA LEU A 398 7.45 -13.62 14.61
C LEU A 398 8.81 -14.27 14.90
N THR A 399 9.12 -15.37 14.24
CA THR A 399 10.44 -16.00 14.25
C THR A 399 11.08 -15.89 12.87
N TRP A 400 12.41 -15.72 12.86
CA TRP A 400 13.16 -15.44 11.64
C TRP A 400 14.32 -16.42 11.46
N SER A 401 14.61 -16.77 10.21
CA SER A 401 15.65 -17.71 9.82
C SER A 401 16.58 -17.07 8.77
N PRO A 402 17.88 -17.41 8.73
CA PRO A 402 18.74 -17.04 7.61
C PRO A 402 18.55 -17.95 6.37
N ARG A 403 17.65 -18.93 6.42
CA ARG A 403 17.41 -19.93 5.38
C ARG A 403 16.05 -19.76 4.73
N GLU A 404 16.02 -19.67 3.40
CA GLU A 404 14.81 -19.52 2.58
C GLU A 404 13.83 -20.69 2.80
N GLU A 405 14.34 -21.92 2.94
CA GLU A 405 13.53 -23.15 3.05
C GLU A 405 12.77 -23.24 4.38
N ALA A 406 13.15 -22.43 5.36
CA ALA A 406 12.45 -22.32 6.64
C ALA A 406 11.27 -21.34 6.61
N SER A 407 11.09 -20.60 5.51
CA SER A 407 10.00 -19.61 5.38
C SER A 407 8.62 -20.24 5.58
N VAL A 408 7.72 -19.51 6.23
CA VAL A 408 6.30 -19.83 6.33
C VAL A 408 5.48 -18.82 5.55
N PRO A 409 4.34 -19.22 4.97
CA PRO A 409 3.50 -18.30 4.22
C PRO A 409 2.84 -17.25 5.12
N VAL A 410 2.70 -16.02 4.63
CA VAL A 410 1.85 -14.99 5.23
C VAL A 410 0.40 -15.11 4.77
N PHE A 411 0.17 -15.62 3.55
CA PHE A 411 -1.13 -16.07 3.06
C PHE A 411 -0.95 -16.97 1.82
N THR A 412 -2.02 -17.67 1.47
CA THR A 412 -2.09 -18.56 0.31
C THR A 412 -2.96 -17.92 -0.79
N ILE A 413 -2.48 -17.94 -2.02
CA ILE A 413 -3.17 -17.53 -3.25
C ILE A 413 -4.23 -18.56 -3.66
N ASP A 414 -3.94 -19.85 -3.42
CA ASP A 414 -4.77 -21.04 -3.69
C ASP A 414 -5.25 -21.08 -5.14
N HIS A 415 -4.41 -21.52 -6.06
CA HIS A 415 -4.80 -21.69 -7.46
C HIS A 415 -5.82 -22.84 -7.63
N GLY A 416 -6.05 -23.64 -6.60
CA GLY A 416 -6.99 -24.76 -6.52
C GLY A 416 -6.61 -25.96 -7.42
N PRO A 417 -7.35 -27.08 -7.33
CA PRO A 417 -7.06 -28.26 -8.14
C PRO A 417 -7.40 -27.99 -9.62
N GLY A 418 -6.49 -28.32 -10.54
CA GLY A 418 -6.83 -28.31 -11.97
C GLY A 418 -5.74 -27.92 -12.97
N LEU A 419 -4.59 -27.40 -12.54
CA LEU A 419 -3.43 -27.33 -13.44
C LEU A 419 -2.84 -28.73 -13.55
N SER A 420 -3.02 -29.40 -14.69
CA SER A 420 -2.37 -30.69 -14.94
C SER A 420 -0.85 -30.54 -14.83
N ALA A 421 -0.12 -31.61 -14.54
CA ALA A 421 1.35 -31.58 -14.59
C ALA A 421 1.88 -31.03 -15.93
N GLU A 422 1.18 -31.32 -17.03
CA GLU A 422 1.47 -30.73 -18.34
C GLU A 422 1.21 -29.23 -18.40
N ARG A 423 0.10 -28.70 -17.89
CA ARG A 423 -0.13 -27.23 -17.86
C ARG A 423 0.81 -26.52 -16.89
N ARG A 424 1.19 -27.16 -15.78
CA ARG A 424 2.24 -26.65 -14.88
C ARG A 424 3.61 -26.61 -15.55
N ALA A 425 3.91 -27.57 -16.43
CA ALA A 425 5.15 -27.61 -17.21
C ALA A 425 5.13 -26.69 -18.45
N MET A 426 3.97 -26.51 -19.09
CA MET A 426 3.79 -25.63 -20.25
C MET A 426 3.75 -24.15 -19.85
N HIS A 427 3.28 -23.87 -18.63
CA HIS A 427 3.13 -22.54 -18.04
C HIS A 427 3.94 -22.44 -16.75
N ALA A 428 5.17 -22.97 -16.71
CA ALA A 428 6.08 -22.89 -15.55
C ALA A 428 6.57 -21.45 -15.25
N TRP A 429 5.83 -20.44 -15.69
CA TRP A 429 6.22 -19.06 -15.86
C TRP A 429 5.27 -18.17 -15.04
N GLY A 430 5.73 -17.66 -13.89
CA GLY A 430 5.08 -16.58 -13.12
C GLY A 430 3.70 -16.88 -12.55
N PHE A 431 3.62 -17.56 -11.39
CA PHE A 431 2.36 -17.76 -10.69
C PHE A 431 2.27 -16.84 -9.47
N GLY A 432 1.29 -15.94 -9.51
CA GLY A 432 0.91 -15.06 -8.41
C GLY A 432 1.25 -13.60 -8.68
N GLU A 433 2.46 -13.32 -9.18
CA GLU A 433 3.03 -11.96 -9.33
C GLU A 433 2.52 -10.99 -8.24
N PRO A 434 2.72 -11.33 -6.96
CA PRO A 434 2.08 -10.62 -5.88
C PRO A 434 2.71 -9.24 -5.78
N LEU A 435 1.92 -8.20 -6.01
CA LEU A 435 2.28 -6.88 -5.49
C LEU A 435 1.80 -6.79 -4.05
N VAL A 436 2.73 -6.68 -3.11
CA VAL A 436 2.45 -6.39 -1.71
C VAL A 436 3.08 -5.06 -1.33
N HIS A 437 2.27 -4.08 -0.92
CA HIS A 437 2.73 -2.75 -0.53
C HIS A 437 1.88 -2.18 0.60
N TYR A 438 2.39 -1.15 1.26
CA TYR A 438 1.60 -0.38 2.21
C TYR A 438 0.91 0.78 1.49
N ASN A 439 -0.42 0.74 1.43
CA ASN A 439 -1.19 1.82 0.81
C ASN A 439 -1.44 2.93 1.83
N ARG A 440 -0.74 4.06 1.70
CA ARG A 440 -0.80 5.16 2.68
C ARG A 440 -2.14 5.88 2.71
N THR A 441 -2.89 5.88 1.60
CA THR A 441 -4.24 6.46 1.57
C THR A 441 -5.24 5.59 2.35
N LEU A 442 -5.10 4.27 2.27
CA LEU A 442 -5.95 3.31 2.98
C LEU A 442 -5.48 3.01 4.40
N GLU A 443 -4.22 3.33 4.70
CA GLU A 443 -3.51 2.92 5.90
C GLU A 443 -3.48 1.38 6.10
N LEU A 444 -3.50 0.64 5.00
CA LEU A 444 -3.53 -0.83 4.99
C LEU A 444 -2.44 -1.40 4.09
N TRP A 445 -1.97 -2.59 4.44
CA TRP A 445 -1.24 -3.45 3.52
C TRP A 445 -2.20 -3.99 2.48
N VAL A 446 -1.82 -3.87 1.21
CA VAL A 446 -2.59 -4.33 0.06
C VAL A 446 -1.76 -5.36 -0.68
N ALA A 447 -2.37 -6.51 -0.97
CA ALA A 447 -1.82 -7.52 -1.85
C ALA A 447 -2.71 -7.67 -3.08
N THR A 448 -2.18 -7.51 -4.29
CA THR A 448 -2.85 -7.85 -5.55
C THR A 448 -2.07 -8.93 -6.29
N TYR A 449 -2.78 -9.88 -6.88
CA TYR A 449 -2.17 -11.05 -7.51
C TYR A 449 -3.09 -11.67 -8.55
N ASN A 450 -2.53 -12.35 -9.55
CA ASN A 450 -3.31 -13.09 -10.52
C ASN A 450 -3.79 -14.43 -9.93
N TRP A 451 -5.00 -14.83 -10.28
CA TRP A 451 -5.61 -16.08 -9.85
C TRP A 451 -6.07 -16.87 -11.05
N ARG A 452 -5.49 -18.08 -11.21
CA ARG A 452 -5.72 -18.99 -12.33
C ARG A 452 -5.49 -18.33 -13.69
N GLN A 453 -4.64 -17.31 -13.76
CA GLN A 453 -4.30 -16.54 -14.97
C GLN A 453 -5.52 -15.92 -15.70
N LYS A 454 -6.68 -15.89 -15.05
CA LYS A 454 -7.93 -15.39 -15.64
C LYS A 454 -8.57 -14.28 -14.83
N THR A 455 -8.25 -14.15 -13.55
CA THR A 455 -8.83 -13.11 -12.69
C THR A 455 -7.76 -12.47 -11.83
N ILE A 456 -8.00 -11.24 -11.39
CA ILE A 456 -7.14 -10.54 -10.44
C ILE A 456 -7.83 -10.52 -9.09
N ARG A 457 -7.09 -10.87 -8.05
CA ARG A 457 -7.55 -10.85 -6.66
C ARG A 457 -6.81 -9.81 -5.85
N MET A 458 -7.46 -9.37 -4.79
CA MET A 458 -6.95 -8.40 -3.82
C MET A 458 -7.19 -8.91 -2.40
N ARG A 459 -6.23 -8.68 -1.51
CA ARG A 459 -6.35 -8.86 -0.06
C ARG A 459 -5.85 -7.61 0.66
N VAL A 460 -6.32 -7.41 1.89
CA VAL A 460 -5.85 -6.34 2.77
C VAL A 460 -5.48 -6.86 4.15
N ALA A 461 -4.54 -6.19 4.81
CA ALA A 461 -4.13 -6.45 6.18
C ALA A 461 -3.72 -5.16 6.89
N THR A 462 -3.78 -5.15 8.22
CA THR A 462 -3.28 -4.05 9.06
C THR A 462 -1.78 -4.16 9.35
N ALA A 463 -1.20 -5.34 9.12
CA ALA A 463 0.21 -5.63 9.27
C ALA A 463 0.71 -6.49 8.10
N PRO A 464 2.01 -6.42 7.73
CA PRO A 464 2.52 -7.11 6.55
C PRO A 464 2.53 -8.64 6.69
N TRP A 465 2.56 -9.14 7.93
CA TRP A 465 2.44 -10.57 8.26
C TRP A 465 0.99 -11.01 8.53
N GLY A 466 0.01 -10.14 8.27
CA GLY A 466 -1.41 -10.43 8.46
C GLY A 466 -1.93 -10.20 9.90
N PRO A 467 -3.14 -10.71 10.22
CA PRO A 467 -3.95 -11.60 9.38
C PRO A 467 -4.45 -10.89 8.11
N TRP A 468 -4.34 -11.58 6.97
CA TRP A 468 -4.84 -11.10 5.69
C TRP A 468 -6.32 -11.40 5.52
N SER A 469 -7.06 -10.47 4.90
CA SER A 469 -8.48 -10.64 4.59
C SER A 469 -8.73 -11.85 3.69
N ALA A 470 -9.99 -12.31 3.64
CA ALA A 470 -10.44 -13.16 2.54
C ALA A 470 -10.19 -12.45 1.18
N PRO A 471 -9.95 -13.21 0.09
CA PRO A 471 -9.67 -12.61 -1.20
C PRO A 471 -10.92 -12.02 -1.84
N LEU A 472 -10.80 -10.79 -2.34
CA LEU A 472 -11.79 -10.13 -3.21
C LEU A 472 -11.37 -10.30 -4.67
N THR A 473 -12.31 -10.61 -5.57
CA THR A 473 -12.05 -10.59 -7.03
C THR A 473 -12.10 -9.13 -7.53
N LEU A 474 -10.93 -8.52 -7.69
CA LEU A 474 -10.75 -7.16 -8.19
C LEU A 474 -11.11 -7.05 -9.68
N PHE A 475 -10.80 -8.09 -10.46
CA PHE A 475 -11.09 -8.13 -11.88
C PHE A 475 -11.39 -9.56 -12.38
N ASP A 476 -12.43 -9.71 -13.18
CA ASP A 476 -12.81 -10.94 -13.87
C ASP A 476 -13.30 -10.60 -15.30
N PRO A 477 -12.57 -11.00 -16.36
CA PRO A 477 -12.92 -10.69 -17.74
C PRO A 477 -14.36 -11.06 -18.10
N LYS A 478 -14.81 -12.22 -17.61
CA LYS A 478 -16.15 -12.72 -17.95
C LYS A 478 -17.22 -11.89 -17.28
N ARG A 479 -17.02 -11.50 -16.02
CA ARG A 479 -17.93 -10.63 -15.26
C ARG A 479 -17.94 -9.21 -15.83
N ASP A 480 -16.76 -8.68 -16.13
CA ASP A 480 -16.55 -7.25 -16.37
C ASP A 480 -16.69 -6.88 -17.86
N TYR A 481 -16.48 -7.82 -18.79
CA TYR A 481 -16.57 -7.61 -20.25
C TYR A 481 -17.40 -8.66 -21.01
N GLY A 482 -17.88 -9.72 -20.36
CA GLY A 482 -18.66 -10.78 -21.00
C GLY A 482 -17.81 -11.77 -21.82
N GLU A 483 -18.41 -12.37 -22.85
CA GLU A 483 -17.77 -13.41 -23.70
C GLU A 483 -16.93 -12.81 -24.86
N GLY A 484 -16.77 -11.48 -24.92
CA GLY A 484 -15.97 -10.78 -25.93
C GLY A 484 -14.50 -10.63 -25.53
N PRO A 485 -13.58 -10.30 -26.47
CA PRO A 485 -12.20 -10.04 -26.10
C PRO A 485 -12.15 -8.76 -25.26
N ALA A 486 -11.96 -8.93 -23.96
CA ALA A 486 -12.03 -7.87 -22.95
C ALA A 486 -11.00 -6.73 -23.16
N TRP A 487 -10.00 -6.93 -24.02
CA TRP A 487 -8.78 -6.12 -24.06
C TRP A 487 -8.30 -5.76 -25.47
N GLY A 488 -9.05 -6.13 -26.51
CA GLY A 488 -8.67 -5.79 -27.88
C GLY A 488 -9.59 -6.36 -28.97
N ARG A 489 -9.78 -5.63 -30.06
CA ARG A 489 -10.37 -6.15 -31.31
C ARG A 489 -9.27 -6.49 -32.30
N TYR A 490 -9.39 -7.62 -32.98
CA TYR A 490 -8.54 -7.95 -34.12
C TYR A 490 -8.76 -6.91 -35.24
N VAL A 491 -7.72 -6.15 -35.59
CA VAL A 491 -7.67 -5.47 -36.90
C VAL A 491 -7.05 -6.42 -37.90
N ASN A 492 -7.89 -7.11 -38.66
CA ASN A 492 -7.44 -8.06 -39.67
C ASN A 492 -7.06 -7.29 -40.95
N ASP A 493 -6.05 -6.41 -40.87
CA ASP A 493 -5.51 -5.66 -42.01
C ASP A 493 -4.25 -6.30 -42.63
N GLY A 494 -3.82 -7.44 -42.08
CA GLY A 494 -2.70 -8.21 -42.61
C GLY A 494 -1.32 -7.65 -42.28
N THR A 495 -1.21 -6.65 -41.39
CA THR A 495 0.08 -6.03 -41.04
C THR A 495 0.58 -6.20 -39.61
N ILE A 496 -0.25 -6.65 -38.64
CA ILE A 496 0.25 -6.97 -37.28
C ILE A 496 -0.43 -8.26 -36.80
N ALA A 497 0.30 -9.37 -36.88
CA ALA A 497 -0.17 -10.69 -36.51
C ALA A 497 0.46 -11.15 -35.18
N HIS A 498 -0.04 -10.64 -34.05
CA HIS A 498 0.05 -11.35 -32.76
C HIS A 498 -1.33 -11.92 -32.41
N GLN A 499 -1.76 -12.89 -33.20
CA GLN A 499 -3.08 -13.49 -33.14
C GLN A 499 -2.98 -15.01 -33.27
N GLY A 500 -3.10 -15.68 -32.13
CA GLY A 500 -3.81 -16.95 -32.07
C GLY A 500 -5.20 -16.69 -31.47
N PRO A 501 -6.25 -17.41 -31.89
CA PRO A 501 -7.51 -17.38 -31.17
C PRO A 501 -7.35 -18.13 -29.83
N GLY A 502 -7.43 -17.41 -28.70
CA GLY A 502 -7.52 -18.01 -27.38
C GLY A 502 -7.31 -17.02 -26.24
N GLU A 503 -8.33 -16.86 -25.40
CA GLU A 503 -8.24 -16.55 -23.96
C GLU A 503 -6.89 -15.99 -23.40
N GLY A 504 -6.47 -14.77 -23.74
CA GLY A 504 -5.26 -14.17 -23.19
C GLY A 504 -5.19 -14.24 -21.66
N GLU A 505 -4.02 -14.55 -21.11
CA GLU A 505 -3.78 -14.63 -19.67
C GLU A 505 -3.64 -13.23 -19.06
N LEU A 506 -4.00 -13.11 -17.78
CA LEU A 506 -3.88 -11.89 -16.99
C LEU A 506 -2.80 -12.04 -15.93
N TYR A 507 -1.96 -11.02 -15.86
CA TYR A 507 -0.85 -10.93 -14.91
C TYR A 507 -0.47 -9.45 -14.70
N GLY A 508 0.50 -9.21 -13.84
CA GLY A 508 1.02 -7.90 -13.49
C GLY A 508 0.02 -6.95 -12.85
N PRO A 509 -0.78 -7.34 -11.84
CA PRO A 509 -1.78 -6.45 -11.24
C PRO A 509 -1.13 -5.43 -10.30
N TYR A 510 -0.43 -4.45 -10.86
CA TYR A 510 0.39 -3.52 -10.07
C TYR A 510 -0.36 -2.26 -9.66
N VAL A 511 -0.74 -2.16 -8.38
CA VAL A 511 -1.34 -0.95 -7.79
C VAL A 511 -0.39 0.24 -7.87
N LEU A 512 -0.91 1.35 -8.40
CA LEU A 512 -0.24 2.65 -8.43
C LEU A 512 -0.67 3.46 -7.22
N GLU A 513 -0.08 3.16 -6.06
CA GLU A 513 -0.47 3.69 -4.74
C GLU A 513 -0.71 5.21 -4.76
N ARG A 514 0.18 5.98 -5.42
CA ARG A 514 0.13 7.44 -5.46
C ARG A 514 -1.18 8.02 -6.02
N TYR A 515 -1.92 7.23 -6.80
CA TYR A 515 -3.20 7.61 -7.40
C TYR A 515 -4.40 6.97 -6.69
N THR A 516 -4.19 6.38 -5.51
CA THR A 516 -5.26 5.86 -4.67
C THR A 516 -6.00 7.02 -4.01
N GLU A 517 -7.31 7.05 -4.19
CA GLU A 517 -8.18 8.08 -3.60
C GLU A 517 -9.24 7.42 -2.73
N VAL A 518 -9.56 8.04 -1.59
CA VAL A 518 -10.70 7.68 -0.74
C VAL A 518 -11.56 8.91 -0.55
N ASP A 519 -12.85 8.80 -0.78
CA ASP A 519 -13.79 9.90 -0.59
C ASP A 519 -14.52 9.87 0.76
N GLY A 520 -15.22 10.95 1.08
CA GLY A 520 -15.97 11.11 2.33
C GLY A 520 -17.20 10.21 2.46
N GLU A 521 -17.50 9.39 1.46
CA GLU A 521 -18.61 8.42 1.46
C GLU A 521 -18.10 6.98 1.65
N GLY A 522 -16.81 6.80 1.96
CA GLY A 522 -16.20 5.49 2.15
C GLY A 522 -15.96 4.73 0.84
N ARG A 523 -15.85 5.43 -0.29
CA ARG A 523 -15.49 4.82 -1.57
C ARG A 523 -13.99 4.96 -1.82
N LEU A 524 -13.37 3.85 -2.19
CA LEU A 524 -11.98 3.73 -2.58
C LEU A 524 -11.89 3.66 -4.10
N LEU A 525 -11.13 4.57 -4.70
CA LEU A 525 -10.82 4.57 -6.12
C LEU A 525 -9.35 4.12 -6.29
N LEU A 526 -9.18 2.89 -6.76
CA LEU A 526 -7.88 2.27 -6.99
C LEU A 526 -7.44 2.45 -8.45
N ARG A 527 -6.17 2.73 -8.67
CA ARG A 527 -5.52 2.71 -9.99
C ARG A 527 -4.41 1.69 -9.98
N TRP A 528 -4.35 0.88 -11.02
CA TRP A 528 -3.42 -0.23 -11.10
C TRP A 528 -3.12 -0.57 -12.56
N LEU A 529 -2.00 -1.21 -12.81
CA LEU A 529 -1.62 -1.72 -14.13
C LEU A 529 -2.03 -3.18 -14.26
N LEU A 530 -2.29 -3.61 -15.48
CA LEU A 530 -2.62 -4.99 -15.82
C LEU A 530 -1.95 -5.35 -17.14
N SER A 531 -1.30 -6.50 -17.17
CA SER A 531 -0.70 -7.07 -18.37
C SER A 531 -1.55 -8.21 -18.90
N PRO A 532 -2.17 -8.04 -20.08
CA PRO A 532 -2.66 -9.15 -20.88
C PRO A 532 -1.54 -9.77 -21.73
N TRP A 533 -1.51 -11.10 -21.82
CA TRP A 533 -0.63 -11.81 -22.76
C TRP A 533 -1.06 -11.55 -24.22
N GLN A 534 -2.38 -11.45 -24.45
CA GLN A 534 -2.97 -11.23 -25.76
C GLN A 534 -4.16 -10.26 -25.68
N PRO A 535 -4.05 -9.05 -26.26
CA PRO A 535 -2.86 -8.51 -26.94
C PRO A 535 -1.73 -8.21 -25.94
N TYR A 536 -0.48 -8.27 -26.39
CA TYR A 536 0.69 -8.06 -25.54
C TYR A 536 0.91 -6.56 -25.26
N THR A 537 0.49 -6.09 -24.09
CA THR A 537 0.52 -4.68 -23.71
C THR A 537 0.38 -4.47 -22.20
N VAL A 538 0.34 -3.20 -21.78
CA VAL A 538 0.04 -2.81 -20.39
C VAL A 538 -1.14 -1.85 -20.37
N LEU A 539 -2.12 -2.17 -19.53
CA LEU A 539 -3.36 -1.43 -19.36
C LEU A 539 -3.34 -0.68 -18.03
N LEU A 540 -3.69 0.61 -18.06
CA LEU A 540 -4.05 1.33 -16.85
C LEU A 540 -5.52 1.04 -16.53
N MET A 541 -5.74 0.41 -15.39
CA MET A 541 -7.03 -0.01 -14.87
C MET A 541 -7.51 0.92 -13.76
N GLU A 542 -8.82 0.96 -13.59
CA GLU A 542 -9.46 1.63 -12.47
C GLU A 542 -10.55 0.76 -11.83
N SER A 543 -10.58 0.76 -10.50
CA SER A 543 -11.60 0.04 -9.72
C SER A 543 -12.15 0.94 -8.64
N LEU A 544 -13.48 0.97 -8.52
CA LEU A 544 -14.18 1.59 -7.40
C LEU A 544 -14.59 0.50 -6.42
N LEU A 545 -14.20 0.67 -5.17
CA LEU A 545 -14.53 -0.21 -4.05
C LEU A 545 -15.31 0.57 -3.00
N ARG A 546 -16.13 -0.13 -2.22
CA ARG A 546 -16.77 0.39 -1.01
C ARG A 546 -16.08 -0.19 0.22
N ILE A 547 -15.72 0.67 1.15
CA ILE A 547 -15.25 0.28 2.49
C ILE A 547 -16.50 0.02 3.33
N GLU A 548 -16.69 -1.23 3.76
CA GLU A 548 -17.81 -1.58 4.62
C GLU A 548 -17.61 -1.00 6.04
N PRO A 549 -18.67 -0.47 6.69
CA PRO A 549 -18.61 0.17 8.01
C PRO A 549 -18.07 -0.69 9.16
#